data_AF-A0A6B1IHH3-F1
#
_entry.id   AF-A0A6B1IHH3-F1
#
_cell.length_a   1.000
_cell.length_b   1.000
_cell.length_c   1.000
_cell.angle_alpha   90.00
_cell.angle_beta   90.00
_cell.angle_gamma   90.00
#
_symmetry.space_group_name_H-M   'P 1'
#
loop_
_entity.id
_entity.type
_entity.pdbx_description
1 polymer ?
#
loop_
_entity_poly.entity_id
_entity_poly.type
_entity_poly.pdbx_seq_one_letter_code
_entity_poly.pdbx_strand_id
1 'polypeptide(L)'
;MSPNSGERQPIFPEISLAEVDGDKEDLVAIFPMREEGIQFLNQANAWGSVNLKREPKFVALYVSGDYKQLRYLCSVDSITPVSDVDSSIQTKLKEHNAYDPTKYVISFTNIFVLKHPIPFSGGQQGIIRGLQYTTLETLVNANGTDEL
;
A
#
# COMPACT_ATOMS: atom_id res chain seq x y z
N MET A 1 -35.35 14.44 -6.27
CA MET A 1 -33.93 14.42 -6.70
C MET A 1 -33.13 13.89 -5.54
N SER A 2 -32.59 12.67 -5.69
CA SER A 2 -31.79 11.99 -4.68
C SER A 2 -30.50 12.76 -4.43
N PRO A 3 -30.00 12.85 -3.18
CA PRO A 3 -28.64 13.29 -2.95
C PRO A 3 -27.69 12.29 -3.63
N ASN A 4 -26.77 12.83 -4.43
CA ASN A 4 -25.74 12.09 -5.14
C ASN A 4 -25.00 11.16 -4.18
N SER A 5 -24.84 9.91 -4.60
CA SER A 5 -24.21 8.81 -3.89
C SER A 5 -22.91 9.23 -3.20
N GLY A 6 -22.88 9.11 -1.88
CA GLY A 6 -21.69 9.36 -1.08
C GLY A 6 -20.60 8.35 -1.40
N GLU A 7 -19.61 8.76 -2.18
CA GLU A 7 -18.28 8.17 -2.14
C GLU A 7 -17.73 8.40 -0.72
N ARG A 8 -17.87 7.42 0.17
CA ARG A 8 -17.06 7.39 1.38
C ARG A 8 -15.62 7.24 0.92
N GLN A 9 -14.91 8.36 0.82
CA GLN A 9 -13.46 8.34 0.67
C GLN A 9 -12.86 7.51 1.81
N PRO A 10 -11.77 6.76 1.57
CA PRO A 10 -11.12 5.97 2.61
C PRO A 10 -10.79 6.86 3.81
N ILE A 11 -11.26 6.47 5.00
CA ILE A 11 -11.06 7.21 6.24
C ILE A 11 -9.73 6.74 6.83
N PHE A 12 -8.62 7.13 6.21
CA PHE A 12 -7.30 6.98 6.82
C PHE A 12 -6.80 8.35 7.30
N PRO A 13 -6.14 8.42 8.47
CA PRO A 13 -5.50 9.65 8.91
C PRO A 13 -4.47 10.11 7.88
N GLU A 14 -4.37 11.43 7.71
CA GLU A 14 -3.34 12.03 6.87
C GLU A 14 -2.00 12.10 7.62
N ILE A 15 -0.90 11.87 6.89
CA ILE A 15 0.46 11.99 7.43
C ILE A 15 1.38 12.71 6.43
N SER A 16 2.32 13.51 6.94
CA SER A 16 3.50 13.91 6.17
C SER A 16 4.57 12.82 6.29
N LEU A 17 5.26 12.47 5.21
CA LEU A 17 6.36 11.50 5.28
C LEU A 17 7.44 11.90 6.30
N ALA A 18 7.66 13.21 6.50
CA ALA A 18 8.58 13.74 7.50
C ALA A 18 8.14 13.53 8.97
N GLU A 19 6.87 13.17 9.20
CA GLU A 19 6.28 12.92 10.52
C GLU A 19 6.21 11.41 10.85
N VAL A 20 6.62 10.54 9.92
CA VAL A 20 6.58 9.08 10.11
C VAL A 20 7.65 8.66 11.12
N ASP A 21 7.24 7.94 12.16
CA ASP A 21 8.14 7.36 13.14
C ASP A 21 8.83 6.11 12.56
N GLY A 22 10.16 6.15 12.43
CA GLY A 22 10.98 5.09 11.86
C GLY A 22 12.43 5.50 11.69
N ASP A 23 13.31 4.51 11.54
CA ASP A 23 14.71 4.69 11.21
C ASP A 23 14.87 4.96 9.72
N LYS A 24 15.86 5.78 9.35
CA LYS A 24 16.15 6.15 7.95
C LYS A 24 16.34 4.94 7.02
N GLU A 25 16.97 3.89 7.54
CA GLU A 25 17.28 2.65 6.83
C GLU A 25 16.14 1.62 6.89
N ASP A 26 15.01 1.95 7.54
CA ASP A 26 13.87 1.04 7.59
C ASP A 26 13.38 0.72 6.18
N LEU A 27 13.19 -0.56 5.95
CA LEU A 27 12.83 -1.07 4.64
C LEU A 27 11.36 -0.77 4.32
N VAL A 28 11.13 -0.16 3.17
CA VAL A 28 9.81 0.10 2.61
C VAL A 28 9.61 -0.81 1.40
N ALA A 29 8.54 -1.60 1.40
CA ALA A 29 8.08 -2.30 0.21
C ALA A 29 7.07 -1.43 -0.55
N ILE A 30 7.29 -1.23 -1.86
CA ILE A 30 6.38 -0.48 -2.71
C ILE A 30 5.61 -1.45 -3.59
N PHE A 31 4.28 -1.41 -3.52
CA PHE A 31 3.40 -2.21 -4.36
C PHE A 31 2.55 -1.33 -5.29
N PRO A 32 2.36 -1.75 -6.55
CA PRO A 32 1.30 -1.18 -7.36
C PRO A 32 -0.06 -1.69 -6.87
N MET A 33 -1.02 -0.78 -6.83
CA MET A 33 -2.41 -1.02 -6.48
C MET A 33 -3.29 -0.33 -7.51
N ARG A 34 -4.41 -0.96 -7.89
CA ARG A 34 -5.47 -0.27 -8.63
C ARG A 34 -6.46 0.36 -7.65
N GLU A 35 -7.26 1.31 -8.11
CA GLU A 35 -8.21 2.03 -7.26
C GLU A 35 -9.18 1.11 -6.50
N GLU A 36 -9.56 -0.03 -7.09
CA GLU A 36 -10.43 -1.02 -6.45
C GLU A 36 -9.79 -1.67 -5.21
N GLY A 37 -8.44 -1.67 -5.13
CA GLY A 37 -7.70 -2.18 -3.98
C GLY A 37 -7.85 -1.33 -2.72
N ILE A 38 -8.30 -0.08 -2.84
CA ILE A 38 -8.56 0.82 -1.70
C ILE A 38 -9.67 0.23 -0.81
N GLN A 39 -10.69 -0.38 -1.41
CA GLN A 39 -11.78 -1.00 -0.65
C GLN A 39 -11.29 -2.19 0.17
N PHE A 40 -10.41 -3.02 -0.40
CA PHE A 40 -9.79 -4.13 0.31
C PHE A 40 -8.94 -3.62 1.48
N LEU A 41 -8.10 -2.61 1.24
CA LEU A 41 -7.23 -2.00 2.26
C LEU A 41 -8.05 -1.50 3.47
N ASN A 42 -9.18 -0.84 3.22
CA ASN A 42 -10.07 -0.33 4.25
C ASN A 42 -10.85 -1.42 5.01
N GLN A 43 -11.14 -2.56 4.37
CA GLN A 43 -11.90 -3.65 5.00
C GLN A 43 -11.03 -4.63 5.76
N ALA A 44 -9.81 -4.86 5.29
CA ALA A 44 -8.93 -5.92 5.79
C ALA A 44 -7.77 -5.39 6.65
N ASN A 45 -7.50 -4.08 6.64
CA ASN A 45 -6.27 -3.50 7.21
C ASN A 45 -5.01 -4.26 6.81
N ALA A 46 -4.97 -4.72 5.56
CA ALA A 46 -3.94 -5.63 5.08
C ALA A 46 -3.70 -5.47 3.58
N TRP A 47 -2.62 -6.08 3.09
CA TRP A 47 -2.30 -6.19 1.67
C TRP A 47 -1.86 -7.60 1.31
N GLY A 48 -2.40 -8.13 0.22
CA GLY A 48 -2.15 -9.51 -0.22
C GLY A 48 -3.00 -9.89 -1.43
N SER A 49 -2.79 -11.07 -2.03
CA SER A 49 -1.74 -12.03 -1.73
C SER A 49 -0.42 -11.68 -2.45
N VAL A 50 0.70 -11.69 -1.72
CA VAL A 50 2.00 -11.25 -2.25
C VAL A 50 3.12 -12.23 -1.93
N ASN A 51 4.17 -12.19 -2.75
CA ASN A 51 5.47 -12.78 -2.42
C ASN A 51 6.40 -11.66 -1.96
N LEU A 52 7.12 -11.89 -0.88
CA LEU A 52 8.13 -10.99 -0.34
C LEU A 52 9.50 -11.66 -0.42
N LYS A 53 10.53 -10.88 -0.74
CA LYS A 53 11.93 -11.32 -0.69
C LYS A 53 12.62 -10.88 0.60
N ARG A 54 12.07 -9.86 1.24
CA ARG A 54 12.55 -9.20 2.46
C ARG A 54 11.34 -8.76 3.27
N GLU A 55 11.49 -8.71 4.59
CA GLU A 55 10.46 -8.24 5.51
C GLU A 55 10.57 -6.72 5.67
N PRO A 56 9.63 -5.94 5.11
CA PRO A 56 9.62 -4.49 5.26
C PRO A 56 8.98 -4.08 6.59
N LYS A 57 9.39 -2.93 7.13
CA LYS A 57 8.70 -2.28 8.25
C LYS A 57 7.52 -1.42 7.76
N PHE A 58 7.59 -0.97 6.52
CA PHE A 58 6.53 -0.16 5.90
C PHE A 58 6.12 -0.70 4.53
N VAL A 59 4.86 -0.51 4.19
CA VAL A 59 4.35 -0.72 2.83
C VAL A 59 3.86 0.61 2.27
N ALA A 60 4.40 0.99 1.11
CA ALA A 60 3.90 2.10 0.33
C ALA A 60 3.07 1.58 -0.86
N LEU A 61 1.93 2.22 -1.12
CA LEU A 61 1.02 1.81 -2.19
C LEU A 61 0.98 2.88 -3.29
N TYR A 62 1.46 2.49 -4.46
CA TYR A 62 1.35 3.25 -5.70
C TYR A 62 0.00 2.98 -6.35
N VAL A 63 -0.87 3.99 -6.34
CA VAL A 63 -2.19 3.91 -6.98
C VAL A 63 -2.03 4.15 -8.48
N SER A 64 -2.00 3.05 -9.22
CA SER A 64 -2.05 3.02 -10.68
C SER A 64 -3.46 3.40 -11.19
N GLY A 65 -3.58 3.72 -12.48
CA GLY A 65 -4.83 4.17 -13.09
C GLY A 65 -4.81 5.67 -13.34
N ASP A 66 -5.83 6.39 -12.87
CA ASP A 66 -5.99 7.82 -13.10
C ASP A 66 -5.13 8.65 -12.13
N TYR A 67 -4.89 8.16 -10.92
CA TYR A 67 -4.08 8.86 -9.92
C TYR A 67 -2.58 8.91 -10.26
N LYS A 68 -2.00 7.77 -10.64
CA LYS A 68 -0.56 7.59 -10.93
C LYS A 68 0.34 8.23 -9.86
N GLN A 69 0.18 7.82 -8.60
CA GLN A 69 0.97 8.37 -7.49
C GLN A 69 1.07 7.39 -6.32
N LEU A 70 2.16 7.49 -5.56
CA LEU A 70 2.29 6.82 -4.28
C LEU A 70 1.47 7.61 -3.25
N ARG A 71 0.41 6.99 -2.74
CA ARG A 71 -0.65 7.70 -1.99
C ARG A 71 -0.80 7.24 -0.54
N TYR A 72 -0.49 5.98 -0.27
CA TYR A 72 -0.66 5.41 1.06
C TYR A 72 0.67 4.89 1.60
N LEU A 73 0.83 5.05 2.91
CA LEU A 73 1.89 4.43 3.69
C LEU A 73 1.27 3.63 4.82
N CYS A 74 1.71 2.39 5.00
CA CYS A 74 1.19 1.47 5.98
C CYS A 74 2.32 0.96 6.87
N SER A 75 2.13 0.98 8.19
CA SER A 75 3.05 0.37 9.15
C SER A 75 2.76 -1.12 9.22
N VAL A 76 3.77 -1.95 8.98
CA VAL A 76 3.63 -3.41 8.99
C VAL A 76 3.51 -3.90 10.43
N ASP A 77 2.46 -4.67 10.69
CA ASP A 77 2.26 -5.38 11.95
C ASP A 77 2.84 -6.79 11.87
N SER A 78 2.43 -7.54 10.85
CA SER A 78 2.78 -8.95 10.70
C SER A 78 2.72 -9.39 9.24
N ILE A 79 3.49 -10.42 8.90
CA ILE A 79 3.50 -11.08 7.59
C ILE A 79 3.16 -12.54 7.82
N THR A 80 2.04 -13.00 7.26
CA THR A 80 1.48 -14.32 7.58
C THR A 80 1.10 -15.05 6.29
N PRO A 81 1.35 -16.36 6.18
CA PRO A 81 0.84 -17.16 5.08
C PRO A 81 -0.67 -16.98 4.90
N VAL A 82 -1.15 -16.93 3.66
CA VAL A 82 -2.59 -16.77 3.35
C VAL A 82 -3.43 -17.90 3.95
N SER A 83 -2.87 -19.10 4.12
CA SER A 83 -3.54 -20.23 4.79
C SER A 83 -3.80 -19.98 6.28
N ASP A 84 -2.99 -19.12 6.91
CA ASP A 84 -2.88 -19.00 8.36
C ASP A 84 -3.49 -17.68 8.88
N VAL A 85 -3.84 -16.74 7.99
CA VAL A 85 -4.56 -15.51 8.38
C VAL A 85 -6.01 -15.78 8.75
N ASP A 86 -6.60 -14.82 9.48
CA ASP A 86 -8.01 -14.88 9.88
C ASP A 86 -8.97 -15.12 8.69
N SER A 87 -10.02 -15.90 8.95
CA SER A 87 -11.02 -16.28 7.95
C SER A 87 -11.72 -15.10 7.29
N SER A 88 -11.85 -13.96 7.97
CA SER A 88 -12.41 -12.73 7.41
C SER A 88 -11.50 -12.17 6.30
N ILE A 89 -10.19 -12.10 6.54
CA ILE A 89 -9.19 -11.67 5.54
C ILE A 89 -9.16 -12.64 4.36
N GLN A 90 -9.19 -13.96 4.63
CA GLN A 90 -9.26 -14.95 3.55
C GLN A 90 -10.53 -14.77 2.68
N THR A 91 -11.66 -14.48 3.31
CA THR A 91 -12.93 -14.22 2.60
C THR A 91 -12.81 -12.97 1.73
N LYS A 92 -12.23 -11.87 2.25
CA LYS A 92 -11.97 -10.66 1.46
C LYS A 92 -11.05 -10.92 0.29
N LEU A 93 -9.98 -11.68 0.48
CA LEU A 93 -9.10 -12.06 -0.63
C LEU A 93 -9.86 -12.86 -1.71
N LYS A 94 -10.77 -13.76 -1.32
CA LYS A 94 -11.61 -14.52 -2.27
C LYS A 94 -12.60 -13.62 -3.00
N GLU A 95 -13.28 -12.71 -2.30
CA GLU A 95 -14.20 -11.72 -2.89
C GLU A 95 -13.52 -10.85 -3.96
N HIS A 96 -12.24 -10.53 -3.75
CA HIS A 96 -11.42 -9.76 -4.68
C HIS A 96 -10.63 -10.61 -5.68
N ASN A 97 -10.87 -11.92 -5.79
CA ASN A 97 -10.13 -12.87 -6.64
C ASN A 97 -8.61 -12.85 -6.44
N ALA A 98 -8.16 -12.54 -5.23
CA ALA A 98 -6.76 -12.39 -4.84
C ALA A 98 -6.27 -13.51 -3.89
N TYR A 99 -7.10 -14.51 -3.57
CA TYR A 99 -6.73 -15.60 -2.68
C TYR A 99 -5.75 -16.57 -3.34
N ASP A 100 -4.60 -16.76 -2.70
CA ASP A 100 -3.57 -17.72 -3.11
C ASP A 100 -2.88 -18.29 -1.85
N PRO A 101 -3.11 -19.56 -1.50
CA PRO A 101 -2.62 -20.14 -0.24
C PRO A 101 -1.09 -20.30 -0.20
N THR A 102 -0.39 -20.13 -1.33
CA THR A 102 1.08 -20.25 -1.40
C THR A 102 1.79 -18.94 -1.08
N LYS A 103 1.04 -17.86 -0.88
CA LYS A 103 1.52 -16.49 -0.71
C LYS A 103 1.29 -15.98 0.70
N TYR A 104 1.69 -14.74 0.93
CA TYR A 104 1.60 -14.06 2.21
C TYR A 104 0.60 -12.90 2.15
N VAL A 105 0.12 -12.52 3.33
CA VAL A 105 -0.61 -11.29 3.62
C VAL A 105 0.24 -10.46 4.58
N ILE A 106 0.25 -9.16 4.34
CA ILE A 106 0.88 -8.17 5.22
C ILE A 106 -0.26 -7.47 5.97
N SER A 107 -0.33 -7.64 7.28
CA SER A 107 -1.28 -6.92 8.14
C SER A 107 -0.68 -5.59 8.58
N PHE A 108 -1.51 -4.58 8.78
CA PHE A 108 -1.07 -3.24 9.12
C PHE A 108 -1.58 -2.79 10.49
N THR A 109 -0.68 -2.22 11.29
CA THR A 109 -1.06 -1.52 12.54
C THR A 109 -1.74 -0.20 12.20
N ASN A 110 -1.18 0.53 11.21
CA ASN A 110 -1.69 1.83 10.77
C ASN A 110 -1.65 1.92 9.25
N ILE A 111 -2.63 2.61 8.68
CA ILE A 111 -2.67 3.00 7.26
C ILE A 111 -2.88 4.51 7.24
N PHE A 112 -2.03 5.20 6.47
CA PHE A 112 -2.07 6.65 6.32
C PHE A 112 -2.28 7.05 4.87
N VAL A 113 -2.99 8.16 4.64
CA VAL A 113 -2.95 8.90 3.37
C VAL A 113 -1.83 9.92 3.44
N LEU A 114 -1.01 10.00 2.39
CA LEU A 114 0.03 11.03 2.32
C LEU A 114 -0.59 12.40 2.05
N LYS A 115 -0.27 13.39 2.91
CA LYS A 115 -0.61 14.81 2.69
C LYS A 115 -0.07 15.31 1.35
N HIS A 116 1.11 14.83 0.97
CA HIS A 116 1.77 15.13 -0.29
C HIS A 116 2.11 13.80 -0.99
N PRO A 117 1.22 13.27 -1.87
CA PRO A 117 1.51 12.06 -2.64
C PRO A 117 2.73 12.24 -3.54
N ILE A 118 3.54 11.18 -3.70
CA ILE A 118 4.69 11.22 -4.61
C ILE A 118 4.17 10.94 -6.03
N PRO A 119 4.25 11.91 -6.95
CA PRO A 119 3.65 11.76 -8.28
C PRO A 119 4.45 10.79 -9.14
N PHE A 120 3.76 10.22 -10.12
CA PHE A 120 4.44 9.56 -11.23
C PHE A 120 5.30 10.56 -12.00
N SER A 121 6.59 10.28 -12.05
CA SER A 121 7.55 10.95 -12.92
C SER A 121 7.61 10.22 -14.26
N GLY A 122 7.42 11.00 -15.34
CA GLY A 122 7.22 10.49 -16.69
C GLY A 122 8.28 9.50 -17.19
N GLY A 123 7.90 8.66 -18.16
CA GLY A 123 8.78 7.65 -18.76
C GLY A 123 8.53 6.24 -18.22
N GLN A 124 9.27 5.25 -18.74
CA GLN A 124 9.09 3.85 -18.30
C GLN A 124 9.62 3.60 -16.87
N GLN A 125 10.57 4.41 -16.40
CA GLN A 125 11.26 4.20 -15.13
C GLN A 125 10.39 4.53 -13.90
N GLY A 126 9.49 5.53 -13.99
CA GLY A 126 8.55 5.83 -12.91
C GLY A 126 7.38 4.85 -12.78
N ILE A 127 7.23 3.88 -13.71
CA ILE A 127 6.10 2.93 -13.65
C ILE A 127 6.46 1.80 -12.68
N ILE A 128 5.82 1.81 -11.52
CA ILE A 128 5.90 0.70 -10.56
C ILE A 128 5.02 -0.44 -11.08
N ARG A 129 5.63 -1.48 -11.64
CA ARG A 129 4.92 -2.64 -12.24
C ARG A 129 4.83 -3.86 -11.31
N GLY A 130 5.56 -3.85 -10.21
CA GLY A 130 5.62 -4.94 -9.25
C GLY A 130 6.26 -4.48 -7.95
N LEU A 131 6.53 -5.43 -7.06
CA LEU A 131 7.18 -5.17 -5.79
C LEU A 131 8.57 -4.55 -5.98
N GLN A 132 8.77 -3.37 -5.41
CA GLN A 132 10.06 -2.70 -5.27
C GLN A 132 10.39 -2.52 -3.78
N TYR A 133 11.65 -2.24 -3.50
CA TYR A 133 12.11 -1.97 -2.14
C TYR A 133 12.94 -0.70 -2.13
N THR A 134 12.69 0.14 -1.14
CA THR A 134 13.44 1.37 -0.89
C THR A 134 13.64 1.56 0.62
N THR A 135 14.28 2.65 1.04
CA THR A 135 14.40 3.02 2.45
C THR A 135 13.43 4.13 2.82
N LEU A 136 13.12 4.27 4.11
CA LEU A 136 12.29 5.38 4.59
C LEU A 136 12.93 6.74 4.24
N GLU A 137 14.24 6.89 4.35
CA GLU A 137 14.93 8.12 3.96
C GLU A 137 14.76 8.42 2.46
N THR A 138 14.90 7.42 1.60
CA THR A 138 14.70 7.62 0.15
C THR A 138 13.26 8.03 -0.14
N LEU A 139 12.29 7.35 0.47
CA LEU A 139 10.87 7.67 0.31
C LEU A 139 10.55 9.10 0.76
N VAL A 140 11.08 9.55 1.89
CA VAL A 140 10.85 10.90 2.45
C VAL A 140 11.38 12.00 1.53
N ASN A 141 12.49 11.75 0.83
CA ASN A 141 13.16 12.75 -0.01
C ASN A 141 12.75 12.70 -1.49
N ALA A 142 11.99 11.69 -1.91
CA ALA A 142 11.64 11.49 -3.31
C ALA A 142 10.61 12.52 -3.81
N ASN A 143 10.89 13.11 -4.97
CA ASN A 143 9.99 14.04 -5.67
C ASN A 143 9.18 13.35 -6.77
N GLY A 144 9.56 12.13 -7.13
CA GLY A 144 8.93 11.33 -8.16
C GLY A 144 9.20 9.85 -7.97
N THR A 145 8.36 9.01 -8.57
CA THR A 145 8.47 7.55 -8.51
C THR A 145 9.73 6.96 -9.17
N ASP A 146 10.46 7.75 -9.97
CA ASP A 146 11.72 7.37 -10.61
C ASP A 146 12.93 7.48 -9.66
N GLU A 147 12.76 8.14 -8.52
CA GLU A 147 13.75 8.25 -7.44
C GLU A 147 13.59 7.15 -6.38
N LEU A 148 12.67 6.19 -6.60
CA LEU A 148 12.31 5.12 -5.66
C LEU A 148 12.88 3.74 -6.01
#